data_AF-A0A0F8XV68-F1
#
_entry.id   AF-A0A0F8XV68-F1
#
_cell.length_a   1.000
_cell.length_b   1.000
_cell.length_c   1.000
_cell.angle_alpha   90.00
_cell.angle_beta   90.00
_cell.angle_gamma   90.00
#
_symmetry.space_group_name_H-M   'P 1'
#
loop_
_entity.id
_entity.type
_entity.pdbx_description
1 polymer ?
#
loop_
_entity_poly.entity_id
_entity_poly.type
_entity_poly.pdbx_seq_one_letter_code
_entity_poly.pdbx_strand_id
1 'polypeptide(L)'
;RHGVIHYCIPNLPSRVARTASIAISNVFAPLLMKMGEAGGLKQFLREDMGVRNGVYIYNGILTNNFIGQHFDIPSKDIDLFLTAF
;
A
#
# COMPACT_ATOMS: atom_id res chain seq x y z
N ARG A 1 -21.61 29.58 14.34
CA ARG A 1 -20.31 29.50 13.61
C ARG A 1 -19.23 29.96 14.59
N HIS A 2 -18.26 29.10 14.92
CA HIS A 2 -17.43 29.20 16.14
C HIS A 2 -16.15 30.08 16.05
N GLY A 3 -15.97 30.92 15.02
CA GLY A 3 -14.79 31.79 14.91
C GLY A 3 -13.45 31.08 14.67
N VAL A 4 -13.46 29.80 14.27
CA VAL A 4 -12.26 28.98 14.02
C VAL A 4 -11.92 28.94 12.53
N ILE A 5 -10.63 29.06 12.21
CA ILE A 5 -10.11 28.85 10.84
C ILE A 5 -9.71 27.38 10.69
N HIS A 6 -10.41 26.66 9.81
CA HIS A 6 -10.12 25.26 9.49
C HIS A 6 -9.27 25.16 8.23
N TYR A 7 -8.03 24.65 8.33
CA TYR A 7 -7.14 24.42 7.20
C TYR A 7 -7.02 22.91 6.92
N CYS A 8 -7.78 22.42 5.93
CA CYS A 8 -7.93 20.99 5.63
C CYS A 8 -7.51 20.67 4.18
N ILE A 9 -6.33 21.13 3.76
CA ILE A 9 -5.84 20.86 2.40
C ILE A 9 -5.32 19.41 2.30
N PRO A 10 -5.92 18.56 1.43
CA PRO A 10 -5.41 17.22 1.20
C PRO A 10 -4.07 17.28 0.46
N ASN A 11 -3.21 16.27 0.64
CA ASN A 11 -1.92 16.19 -0.03
C ASN A 11 -1.03 17.44 0.15
N LEU A 12 -0.92 17.93 1.40
CA LEU A 12 -0.01 19.01 1.77
C LEU A 12 1.45 18.82 1.31
N PRO A 13 2.03 17.59 1.30
CA PRO A 13 3.40 17.38 0.83
C PRO A 13 3.65 17.84 -0.61
N SER A 14 2.61 17.91 -1.45
CA SER A 14 2.73 18.45 -2.83
C SER A 14 3.23 19.89 -2.88
N ARG A 15 2.97 20.71 -1.85
CA ARG A 15 3.49 22.09 -1.77
C ARG A 15 5.01 22.16 -1.61
N VAL A 16 5.63 21.06 -1.17
CA VAL A 16 7.08 20.90 -1.01
C VAL A 16 7.55 19.66 -1.79
N ALA A 17 7.14 19.57 -3.05
CA ALA A 17 7.29 18.38 -3.90
C ALA A 17 8.71 17.79 -3.88
N ARG A 18 9.78 18.60 -4.02
CA ARG A 18 11.16 18.09 -4.00
C ARG A 18 11.48 17.35 -2.69
N THR A 19 11.14 17.94 -1.54
CA THR A 19 11.38 17.33 -0.24
C THR A 19 10.51 16.09 -0.03
N ALA A 20 9.23 16.17 -0.40
CA ALA A 20 8.31 15.04 -0.31
C ALA A 20 8.76 13.85 -1.17
N SER A 21 9.18 14.10 -2.42
CA SER A 21 9.70 13.07 -3.32
C SER A 21 10.96 12.42 -2.76
N ILE A 22 11.92 13.19 -2.25
CA ILE A 22 13.14 12.61 -1.64
C ILE A 22 12.77 11.75 -0.43
N ALA A 23 11.88 12.23 0.44
CA ALA A 23 11.45 11.47 1.62
C ALA A 23 10.75 10.14 1.24
N ILE A 24 9.84 10.18 0.26
CA ILE A 24 9.16 8.98 -0.26
C ILE A 24 10.20 8.03 -0.89
N SER A 25 11.09 8.54 -1.74
CA SER A 25 12.13 7.72 -2.39
C SER A 25 13.05 7.02 -1.39
N ASN A 26 13.42 7.67 -0.28
CA ASN A 26 14.26 7.06 0.76
C ASN A 26 13.58 5.85 1.43
N VAL A 27 12.25 5.78 1.42
CA VAL A 27 11.48 4.63 1.95
C VAL A 27 11.26 3.58 0.86
N PHE A 28 10.86 3.98 -0.34
CA PHE A 28 10.48 3.06 -1.40
C PHE A 28 11.67 2.44 -2.14
N ALA A 29 12.78 3.17 -2.32
CA ALA A 29 13.96 2.65 -3.01
C ALA A 29 14.48 1.34 -2.39
N PRO A 30 14.74 1.23 -1.07
CA PRO A 30 15.21 -0.03 -0.49
C PRO A 30 14.15 -1.14 -0.58
N LEU A 31 12.86 -0.81 -0.49
CA LEU A 31 11.77 -1.78 -0.63
C LEU A 31 11.73 -2.38 -2.04
N LEU A 32 11.91 -1.56 -3.07
CA LEU A 32 11.99 -2.00 -4.46
C LEU A 32 13.24 -2.85 -4.74
N MET A 33 14.38 -2.48 -4.14
CA MET A 33 15.61 -3.27 -4.25
C MET A 33 15.41 -4.67 -3.63
N LYS A 34 14.85 -4.75 -2.42
CA LYS A 34 14.51 -6.03 -1.77
C LYS A 34 13.56 -6.88 -2.62
N MET A 35 12.58 -6.25 -3.26
CA MET A 35 11.66 -6.96 -4.17
C MET A 35 12.40 -7.55 -5.38
N GLY A 36 13.39 -6.84 -5.92
CA GLY A 36 14.26 -7.34 -6.98
C GLY A 36 15.14 -8.51 -6.53
N GLU A 37 15.75 -8.40 -5.35
CA GLU A 37 16.59 -9.44 -4.73
C GLU A 37 15.81 -10.70 -4.37
N ALA A 38 14.56 -10.57 -3.94
CA ALA A 38 13.66 -11.69 -3.64
C ALA A 38 13.22 -12.48 -4.89
N GLY A 39 13.61 -12.06 -6.10
CA GLY A 39 13.21 -12.74 -7.34
C GLY A 39 11.80 -12.40 -7.82
N GLY A 40 11.22 -11.29 -7.32
CA GLY A 40 9.96 -10.72 -7.81
C GLY A 40 8.86 -10.61 -6.77
N LEU A 41 7.70 -10.08 -7.20
CA LEU A 41 6.60 -9.71 -6.30
C LEU A 41 6.06 -10.88 -5.48
N LYS A 42 5.87 -12.04 -6.11
CA LYS A 42 5.26 -13.21 -5.45
C LYS A 42 6.09 -13.71 -4.27
N GLN A 43 7.40 -13.82 -4.47
CA GLN A 43 8.32 -14.25 -3.41
C GLN A 43 8.47 -13.17 -2.35
N PHE A 44 8.56 -11.90 -2.76
CA PHE A 44 8.62 -10.78 -1.84
C PHE A 44 7.39 -10.69 -0.91
N LEU A 45 6.19 -10.91 -1.44
CA LEU A 45 4.95 -10.96 -0.64
C LEU A 45 4.91 -12.17 0.31
N ARG A 46 5.60 -13.27 0.00
CA ARG A 46 5.72 -14.43 0.89
C ARG A 46 6.66 -14.16 2.07
N GLU A 47 7.76 -13.45 1.80
CA GLU A 47 8.80 -13.18 2.79
C GLU A 47 8.46 -11.99 3.70
N ASP A 48 7.88 -10.92 3.14
CA ASP A 48 7.58 -9.69 3.88
C ASP A 48 6.07 -9.54 4.14
N MET A 49 5.66 -9.87 5.37
CA MET A 49 4.28 -9.70 5.83
C MET A 49 3.85 -8.22 5.86
N GLY A 50 4.78 -7.29 6.07
CA GLY A 50 4.48 -5.86 6.09
C GLY A 50 4.03 -5.36 4.73
N VAL A 51 4.75 -5.75 3.67
CA VAL A 51 4.37 -5.43 2.28
C VAL A 51 3.09 -6.16 1.89
N ARG A 52 2.91 -7.42 2.32
CA ARG A 52 1.69 -8.19 2.07
C ARG A 52 0.42 -7.48 2.57
N ASN A 53 0.46 -6.91 3.77
CA ASN A 53 -0.66 -6.17 4.34
C ASN A 53 -1.03 -4.91 3.53
N GLY A 54 -0.11 -4.40 2.72
CA GLY A 54 -0.35 -3.28 1.81
C GLY A 54 -1.09 -3.65 0.52
N VAL A 55 -1.29 -4.94 0.22
CA VAL A 55 -1.89 -5.38 -1.05
C VAL A 55 -3.42 -5.24 -1.00
N TYR A 56 -3.96 -4.47 -1.94
CA TYR A 56 -5.41 -4.25 -2.04
C TYR A 56 -6.06 -5.22 -3.03
N ILE A 57 -5.40 -5.46 -4.16
CA ILE A 57 -5.88 -6.36 -5.22
C ILE A 57 -4.73 -7.26 -5.63
N TYR A 58 -5.00 -8.56 -5.74
CA TYR A 58 -4.07 -9.56 -6.27
C TYR A 58 -4.76 -10.39 -7.35
N ASN A 59 -4.18 -10.43 -8.56
CA ASN A 59 -4.73 -11.15 -9.71
C ASN A 59 -6.23 -10.87 -9.98
N GLY A 60 -6.66 -9.62 -9.83
CA GLY A 60 -8.06 -9.21 -10.06
C GLY A 60 -9.01 -9.48 -8.90
N ILE A 61 -8.52 -10.03 -7.78
CA ILE A 61 -9.32 -10.32 -6.58
C ILE A 61 -8.97 -9.29 -5.50
N LEU A 62 -9.99 -8.70 -4.88
CA LEU A 62 -9.82 -7.81 -3.73
C LEU A 62 -9.33 -8.61 -2.53
N THR A 63 -8.18 -8.21 -1.96
CA THR A 63 -7.56 -8.85 -0.80
C THR A 63 -7.73 -8.07 0.50
N ASN A 64 -8.03 -6.78 0.40
CA ASN A 64 -8.20 -5.92 1.56
C ASN A 64 -9.66 -5.98 2.08
N ASN A 65 -9.84 -6.61 3.24
CA ASN A 65 -11.15 -6.76 3.89
C ASN A 65 -11.77 -5.44 4.34
N PHE A 66 -10.95 -4.46 4.75
CA PHE A 66 -11.47 -3.14 5.14
C PHE A 66 -12.13 -2.42 3.97
N ILE A 67 -11.50 -2.45 2.78
CA ILE A 67 -12.07 -1.92 1.55
C ILE A 67 -13.31 -2.72 1.14
N GLY A 68 -13.26 -4.05 1.25
CA GLY A 68 -14.38 -4.94 0.94
C GLY A 68 -15.63 -4.61 1.76
N GLN A 69 -15.48 -4.45 3.07
CA GLN A 69 -16.58 -4.09 3.98
C GLN A 69 -17.10 -2.67 3.72
N HIS A 70 -16.21 -1.71 3.42
CA HIS A 70 -16.62 -0.33 3.22
C HIS A 70 -17.46 -0.14 1.95
N PHE A 71 -17.18 -0.91 0.90
CA PHE A 71 -17.85 -0.80 -0.41
C PHE A 71 -18.78 -1.97 -0.74
N ASP A 72 -19.00 -2.90 0.20
CA ASP A 72 -19.79 -4.13 0.01
C ASP A 72 -19.31 -4.99 -1.17
N ILE A 73 -17.98 -5.13 -1.30
CA ILE A 73 -17.32 -5.93 -2.34
C ILE A 73 -16.73 -7.19 -1.70
N PRO A 74 -16.97 -8.40 -2.25
CA PRO A 74 -16.36 -9.61 -1.75
C PRO A 74 -14.82 -9.54 -1.80
N SER A 75 -14.18 -9.64 -0.62
CA SER A 75 -12.72 -9.76 -0.50
C SER A 75 -12.32 -11.17 -0.07
N LYS A 76 -11.13 -11.62 -0.47
CA LYS A 76 -10.55 -12.91 -0.06
C LYS A 76 -9.15 -12.73 0.50
N ASP A 77 -8.79 -13.54 1.48
CA ASP A 77 -7.46 -13.49 2.06
C ASP A 77 -6.38 -13.77 1.00
N ILE A 78 -5.31 -12.96 1.01
CA ILE A 78 -4.21 -13.09 0.07
C ILE A 78 -3.41 -14.40 0.27
N ASP A 79 -3.37 -14.93 1.49
CA ASP A 79 -2.63 -16.14 1.83
C ASP A 79 -3.18 -17.37 1.10
N LEU A 80 -4.48 -17.37 0.77
CA LEU A 80 -5.11 -18.40 -0.06
C LEU A 80 -4.48 -18.47 -1.46
N PHE A 81 -4.01 -17.34 -2.00
CA PHE A 81 -3.37 -17.29 -3.32
C PHE A 81 -1.86 -17.50 -3.25
N LEU A 82 -1.23 -17.10 -2.14
CA LEU A 82 0.20 -17.29 -1.92
C LEU A 82 0.57 -18.72 -1.57
N THR A 83 -0.35 -19.53 -1.04
CA THR A 83 -0.12 -20.94 -0.70
C THR A 83 -0.47 -21.91 -1.82
N ALA A 84 -1.38 -21.52 -2.73
CA ALA A 84 -1.93 -22.42 -3.76
C ALA A 84 -1.02 -22.69 -4.97
N PHE A 85 0.15 -22.03 -5.10
CA PHE A 85 1.02 -22.13 -6.29
C PHE A 85 2.50 -22.08 -5.98
#